data_AF-A0A496EA62-F1
#
_entry.id   AF-A0A496EA62-F1
#
_cell.length_a   1.000
_cell.length_b   1.000
_cell.length_c   1.000
_cell.angle_alpha   90.00
_cell.angle_beta   90.00
_cell.angle_gamma   90.00
#
_symmetry.space_group_name_H-M   'P 1'
#
loop_
_entity.id
_entity.type
_entity.pdbx_description
1 polymer ?
#
loop_
_entity_poly.entity_id
_entity_poly.type
_entity_poly.pdbx_seq_one_letter_code
_entity_poly.pdbx_strand_id
1 'polypeptide(L)'
;MALIPDIYKNAVVSIGIKNNSGATNWIGTGFLVVRQIDKDGYIPFLVSNKHVFQGEKRIVFKMKEQGSNNWVEVPADLSEADGSTKYVIHNNPAIDIAVLQLDGDFINRNNLEFPAFDIDKNAMSSSELLENGFDDGSFIYMLGFPMGLVVKGASRPICRMGCMARICSEQISETNNILIDIQNFPGNSGSPIISKPELVSITGTKNLSRSLLVGIVHSYIPYNDTLRSSQSGEIVEIRKENSGLAYAHPVEYIREIIDLIQPTVQIEGSTTTA
;
A
#
# COMPACT_ATOMS: atom_id res chain seq x y z
N MET A 1 23.71 5.92 -3.47
CA MET A 1 23.23 4.59 -3.05
C MET A 1 21.71 4.56 -3.20
N ALA A 2 21.13 3.53 -3.81
CA ALA A 2 19.67 3.40 -3.86
C ALA A 2 19.15 2.96 -2.48
N LEU A 3 18.20 3.69 -1.91
CA LEU A 3 17.63 3.42 -0.58
C LEU A 3 16.31 2.64 -0.63
N ILE A 4 15.75 2.46 -1.82
CA ILE A 4 14.54 1.69 -2.08
C ILE A 4 14.91 0.56 -3.05
N PRO A 5 14.73 -0.71 -2.65
CA PRO A 5 14.91 -1.86 -3.54
C PRO A 5 14.15 -1.71 -4.86
N ASP A 6 14.76 -2.09 -5.98
CA ASP A 6 14.10 -2.03 -7.30
C ASP A 6 12.82 -2.85 -7.34
N ILE A 7 12.80 -4.00 -6.65
CA ILE A 7 11.62 -4.85 -6.52
C ILE A 7 10.44 -4.08 -5.90
N TYR A 8 10.66 -3.25 -4.89
CA TYR A 8 9.57 -2.48 -4.26
C TYR A 8 9.00 -1.42 -5.21
N LYS A 9 9.85 -0.75 -5.99
CA LYS A 9 9.38 0.24 -6.97
C LYS A 9 8.55 -0.41 -8.07
N ASN A 10 8.95 -1.60 -8.52
CA ASN A 10 8.25 -2.30 -9.58
C ASN A 10 7.00 -3.05 -9.05
N ALA A 11 6.94 -3.34 -7.76
CA ALA A 11 5.77 -3.94 -7.10
C ALA A 11 4.58 -2.98 -6.98
N VAL A 12 4.81 -1.66 -7.05
CA VAL A 12 3.72 -0.67 -6.99
C VAL A 12 3.11 -0.46 -8.38
N VAL A 13 1.79 -0.63 -8.46
CA VAL A 13 1.02 -0.60 -9.72
C VAL A 13 -0.02 0.51 -9.70
N SER A 14 -0.24 1.11 -10.87
CA SER A 14 -1.33 2.07 -11.05
C SER A 14 -2.64 1.33 -11.26
N ILE A 15 -3.70 1.69 -10.53
CA ILE A 15 -5.04 1.11 -10.70
C ILE A 15 -5.92 2.09 -11.46
N GLY A 16 -6.60 1.59 -12.49
CA GLY A 16 -7.50 2.38 -13.30
C GLY A 16 -8.75 1.63 -13.74
N ILE A 17 -9.69 2.37 -14.30
CA ILE A 17 -10.93 1.87 -14.88
C ILE A 17 -10.95 2.22 -16.36
N LYS A 18 -11.37 1.26 -17.19
CA LYS A 18 -11.62 1.51 -18.61
C LYS A 18 -12.94 2.25 -18.78
N ASN A 19 -12.88 3.40 -19.46
CA ASN A 19 -14.10 4.09 -19.88
C ASN A 19 -14.66 3.51 -21.19
N ASN A 20 -15.84 3.99 -21.60
CA ASN A 20 -16.50 3.54 -22.82
C ASN A 20 -15.69 3.77 -24.12
N SER A 21 -14.70 4.67 -24.12
CA SER A 21 -13.81 4.92 -25.25
C SER A 21 -12.54 4.06 -25.24
N GLY A 22 -12.36 3.18 -24.26
CA GLY A 22 -11.19 2.33 -24.10
C GLY A 22 -9.98 3.02 -23.46
N ALA A 23 -10.09 4.29 -23.09
CA ALA A 23 -9.07 4.99 -22.32
C ALA A 23 -9.15 4.62 -20.84
N THR A 24 -7.99 4.62 -20.19
CA THR A 24 -7.88 4.26 -18.77
C THR A 24 -7.88 5.51 -17.90
N ASN A 25 -8.85 5.59 -17.00
CA ASN A 25 -8.85 6.59 -15.93
C ASN A 25 -8.15 6.01 -14.70
N TRP A 26 -7.00 6.57 -14.32
CA TRP A 26 -6.23 6.11 -13.16
C TRP A 26 -6.83 6.69 -11.88
N ILE A 27 -7.31 5.82 -11.01
CA ILE A 27 -8.09 6.17 -9.82
C ILE A 27 -7.32 6.01 -8.51
N GLY A 28 -6.24 5.24 -8.52
CA GLY A 28 -5.54 4.90 -7.28
C GLY A 28 -4.24 4.13 -7.52
N THR A 29 -3.69 3.70 -6.40
CA THR A 29 -2.45 2.93 -6.33
C THR A 29 -2.74 1.57 -5.70
N GLY A 30 -2.06 0.54 -6.17
CA GLY A 30 -1.97 -0.73 -5.46
C GLY A 30 -0.54 -1.24 -5.46
N PHE A 31 -0.31 -2.36 -4.79
CA PHE A 31 0.97 -3.02 -4.82
C PHE A 31 0.82 -4.53 -4.75
N LEU A 32 1.80 -5.21 -5.37
CA LEU A 32 1.85 -6.66 -5.48
C LEU A 32 2.48 -7.24 -4.22
N VAL A 33 1.82 -8.24 -3.66
CA VAL A 33 2.25 -8.96 -2.46
C VAL A 33 2.26 -10.44 -2.76
N VAL A 34 3.18 -11.17 -2.15
CA VAL A 34 3.19 -12.64 -2.18
C VAL A 34 3.20 -13.20 -0.77
N ARG A 35 2.55 -14.36 -0.62
CA ARG A 35 2.77 -15.26 0.51
C ARG A 35 3.45 -16.52 0.00
N GLN A 36 4.58 -16.87 0.60
CA GLN A 36 5.29 -18.10 0.29
C GLN A 36 4.55 -19.29 0.92
N ILE A 37 4.34 -20.36 0.14
CA ILE A 37 3.69 -21.59 0.62
C ILE A 37 4.75 -22.66 0.88
N ASP A 38 5.75 -22.73 0.00
CA ASP A 38 6.90 -23.64 0.09
C ASP A 38 8.13 -23.00 -0.58
N LYS A 39 9.21 -23.75 -0.78
CA LYS A 39 10.46 -23.21 -1.35
C LYS A 39 10.30 -22.57 -2.73
N ASP A 40 9.37 -23.07 -3.54
CA ASP A 40 9.23 -22.70 -4.96
C ASP A 40 7.84 -22.11 -5.27
N GLY A 41 6.86 -22.29 -4.39
CA GLY A 41 5.47 -21.85 -4.55
C GLY A 41 5.14 -20.58 -3.75
N TYR A 42 4.42 -19.66 -4.41
CA TYR A 42 3.86 -18.46 -3.78
C TYR A 42 2.44 -18.18 -4.29
N ILE A 43 1.63 -17.54 -3.46
CA ILE A 43 0.32 -17.01 -3.88
C ILE A 43 0.46 -15.51 -4.15
N PRO A 44 0.11 -15.03 -5.36
CA PRO A 44 0.15 -13.62 -5.71
C PRO A 44 -1.12 -12.89 -5.29
N PHE A 45 -0.95 -11.68 -4.77
CA PHE A 45 -2.02 -10.79 -4.35
C PHE A 45 -1.80 -9.37 -4.88
N LEU A 46 -2.90 -8.66 -5.13
CA LEU A 46 -2.94 -7.22 -5.31
C LEU A 46 -3.58 -6.60 -4.07
N VAL A 47 -2.87 -5.67 -3.43
CA VAL A 47 -3.33 -4.94 -2.26
C VAL A 47 -3.62 -3.48 -2.64
N SER A 48 -4.76 -2.96 -2.19
CA SER A 48 -5.10 -1.53 -2.28
C SER A 48 -6.08 -1.16 -1.14
N ASN A 49 -6.56 0.08 -1.13
CA ASN A 49 -7.65 0.44 -0.24
C ASN A 49 -8.98 -0.14 -0.74
N LYS A 50 -9.86 -0.46 0.21
CA LYS A 50 -11.21 -0.95 -0.11
C LYS A 50 -11.99 0.07 -0.94
N HIS A 51 -11.91 1.36 -0.63
CA HIS A 51 -12.60 2.39 -1.41
C HIS A 51 -12.10 2.54 -2.87
N VAL A 52 -10.91 2.03 -3.22
CA VAL A 52 -10.42 2.02 -4.62
C VAL A 52 -11.12 0.95 -5.44
N PHE A 53 -11.56 -0.15 -4.80
CA PHE A 53 -12.30 -1.24 -5.45
C PHE A 53 -13.81 -1.12 -5.34
N GLN A 54 -14.30 -0.45 -4.29
CA GLN A 54 -15.72 -0.38 -3.97
C GLN A 54 -16.52 0.29 -5.10
N GLY A 55 -17.58 -0.38 -5.55
CA GLY A 55 -18.44 0.09 -6.63
C GLY A 55 -17.99 -0.33 -8.04
N GLU A 56 -16.77 -0.85 -8.17
CA GLU A 56 -16.22 -1.26 -9.45
C GLU A 56 -16.36 -2.78 -9.69
N LYS A 57 -16.72 -3.16 -10.91
CA LYS A 57 -16.80 -4.59 -11.30
C LYS A 57 -15.48 -5.13 -11.82
N ARG A 58 -14.68 -4.27 -12.44
CA ARG A 58 -13.42 -4.61 -13.10
C ARG A 58 -12.49 -3.41 -13.06
N ILE A 59 -11.24 -3.69 -12.73
CA ILE A 59 -10.13 -2.73 -12.80
C ILE A 59 -9.12 -3.17 -13.86
N VAL A 60 -8.23 -2.26 -14.21
CA VAL A 60 -7.00 -2.55 -14.93
C VAL A 60 -5.81 -2.02 -14.14
N PHE A 61 -4.69 -2.73 -14.17
CA PHE A 61 -3.44 -2.24 -13.63
C PHE A 61 -2.28 -2.58 -14.56
N LYS A 62 -1.19 -1.81 -14.49
CA LYS A 62 -0.05 -2.00 -15.39
C LYS A 62 0.95 -2.99 -14.84
N MET A 63 1.33 -3.96 -15.67
CA MET A 63 2.42 -4.90 -15.43
C MET A 63 3.43 -4.86 -16.57
N LYS A 64 4.65 -5.31 -16.29
CA LYS A 64 5.74 -5.36 -17.28
C LYS A 64 5.86 -6.78 -17.82
N GLU A 65 6.06 -6.93 -19.13
CA GLU A 65 6.36 -8.24 -19.71
C GLU A 65 7.81 -8.62 -19.43
N GLN A 66 8.03 -9.87 -19.03
CA GLN A 66 9.34 -10.41 -18.65
C GLN A 66 10.35 -10.33 -19.79
N GLY A 67 11.53 -9.79 -19.50
CA GLY A 67 12.62 -9.65 -20.48
C GLY A 67 12.40 -8.55 -21.52
N SER A 68 11.37 -7.71 -21.36
CA SER A 68 11.06 -6.62 -22.27
C SER A 68 11.02 -5.25 -21.55
N ASN A 69 10.83 -4.17 -22.31
CA ASN A 69 10.46 -2.85 -21.78
C ASN A 69 8.98 -2.52 -22.06
N ASN A 70 8.19 -3.52 -22.42
CA ASN A 70 6.78 -3.36 -22.73
C ASN A 70 5.94 -3.43 -21.44
N TRP A 71 4.95 -2.54 -21.37
CA TRP A 71 4.02 -2.45 -20.25
C TRP A 71 2.61 -2.66 -20.76
N VAL A 72 1.92 -3.62 -20.15
CA VAL A 72 0.57 -4.03 -20.55
C VAL A 72 -0.41 -3.74 -19.43
N GLU A 73 -1.64 -3.39 -19.81
CA GLU A 73 -2.74 -3.25 -18.86
C GLU A 73 -3.39 -4.62 -18.66
N VAL A 74 -3.33 -5.11 -17.42
CA VAL A 74 -3.88 -6.39 -17.01
C VAL A 74 -5.26 -6.13 -16.40
N PRO A 75 -6.34 -6.71 -16.97
CA PRO A 75 -7.67 -6.64 -16.37
C PRO A 75 -7.77 -7.56 -15.16
N ALA A 76 -8.47 -7.11 -14.13
CA ALA A 76 -8.87 -7.97 -13.01
C ALA A 76 -10.33 -7.71 -12.63
N ASP A 77 -11.09 -8.78 -12.52
CA ASP A 77 -12.47 -8.75 -12.07
C ASP A 77 -12.51 -8.63 -10.55
N LEU A 78 -13.32 -7.69 -10.06
CA LEU A 78 -13.57 -7.47 -8.63
C LEU A 78 -14.86 -8.13 -8.14
N SER A 79 -15.71 -8.57 -9.06
CA SER A 79 -16.97 -9.26 -8.77
C SER A 79 -17.10 -10.55 -9.57
N GLU A 80 -17.73 -11.55 -8.97
CA GLU A 80 -18.20 -12.76 -9.64
C GLU A 80 -19.46 -12.50 -10.48
N ALA A 81 -19.84 -13.48 -11.30
CA ALA A 81 -21.06 -13.41 -12.12
C ALA A 81 -22.35 -13.30 -11.29
N ASP A 82 -22.34 -13.80 -10.04
CA ASP A 82 -23.45 -13.72 -9.10
C ASP A 82 -23.48 -12.40 -8.29
N GLY A 83 -22.49 -11.53 -8.50
CA GLY A 83 -22.36 -10.23 -7.83
C GLY A 83 -21.60 -10.26 -6.50
N SER A 84 -21.11 -11.42 -6.05
CA SER A 84 -20.21 -11.49 -4.88
C SER A 84 -18.84 -10.88 -5.20
N THR A 85 -18.15 -10.36 -4.18
CA THR A 85 -16.84 -9.71 -4.35
C THR A 85 -15.70 -10.73 -4.39
N LYS A 86 -14.75 -10.56 -5.30
CA LYS A 86 -13.54 -11.40 -5.44
C LYS A 86 -12.40 -11.01 -4.50
N TYR A 87 -12.42 -9.78 -4.00
CA TYR A 87 -11.44 -9.31 -3.02
C TYR A 87 -11.95 -9.56 -1.60
N VAL A 88 -11.02 -9.81 -0.68
CA VAL A 88 -11.29 -9.97 0.75
C VAL A 88 -10.94 -8.69 1.47
N ILE A 89 -11.76 -8.34 2.46
CA ILE A 89 -11.58 -7.17 3.33
C ILE A 89 -11.41 -7.64 4.78
N HIS A 90 -10.95 -6.73 5.63
CA HIS A 90 -10.83 -7.00 7.05
C HIS A 90 -12.21 -7.14 7.73
N ASN A 91 -12.29 -7.96 8.78
CA ASN A 91 -13.52 -8.16 9.56
C ASN A 91 -14.02 -6.88 10.25
N ASN A 92 -13.09 -6.01 10.66
CA ASN A 92 -13.39 -4.67 11.14
C ASN A 92 -13.61 -3.72 9.94
N PRO A 93 -14.83 -3.16 9.75
CA PRO A 93 -15.15 -2.32 8.60
C PRO A 93 -14.42 -0.96 8.59
N ALA A 94 -13.86 -0.53 9.72
CA ALA A 94 -13.05 0.69 9.81
C ALA A 94 -11.68 0.55 9.12
N ILE A 95 -11.21 -0.68 8.90
CA ILE A 95 -9.99 -0.95 8.15
C ILE A 95 -10.31 -0.90 6.65
N ASP A 96 -9.71 0.06 5.97
CA ASP A 96 -9.91 0.36 4.55
C ASP A 96 -8.85 -0.31 3.69
N ILE A 97 -8.78 -1.63 3.76
CA ILE A 97 -7.85 -2.46 2.99
C ILE A 97 -8.66 -3.53 2.26
N ALA A 98 -8.31 -3.78 1.01
CA ALA A 98 -8.81 -4.89 0.23
C ALA A 98 -7.64 -5.64 -0.42
N VAL A 99 -7.74 -6.98 -0.39
CA VAL A 99 -6.76 -7.89 -0.96
C VAL A 99 -7.45 -8.73 -2.03
N LEU A 100 -6.95 -8.64 -3.26
CA LEU A 100 -7.41 -9.45 -4.37
C LEU A 100 -6.37 -10.53 -4.66
N GLN A 101 -6.75 -11.80 -4.53
CA GLN A 101 -5.90 -12.90 -4.99
C GLN A 101 -5.85 -12.90 -6.52
N LEU A 102 -4.64 -12.99 -7.07
CA LEU A 102 -4.41 -13.02 -8.50
C LEU A 102 -4.22 -14.45 -9.00
N ASP A 103 -4.51 -14.68 -10.28
CA ASP A 103 -4.26 -15.95 -10.95
C ASP A 103 -2.77 -16.05 -11.33
N GLY A 104 -2.02 -16.87 -10.59
CA GLY A 104 -0.61 -17.15 -10.87
C GLY A 104 -0.37 -17.77 -12.25
N ASP A 105 -1.29 -18.61 -12.74
CA ASP A 105 -1.19 -19.22 -14.06
C ASP A 105 -1.42 -18.18 -15.15
N PHE A 106 -2.28 -17.19 -14.92
CA PHE A 106 -2.42 -16.06 -15.84
C PHE A 106 -1.11 -15.26 -15.94
N ILE A 107 -0.46 -14.97 -14.82
CA ILE A 107 0.82 -14.23 -14.79
C ILE A 107 1.90 -14.99 -15.58
N ASN A 108 2.03 -16.30 -15.32
CA ASN A 108 3.01 -17.15 -15.99
C ASN A 108 2.72 -17.31 -17.49
N ARG A 109 1.47 -17.61 -17.88
CA ARG A 109 1.09 -17.81 -19.29
C ARG A 109 1.26 -16.56 -20.14
N ASN A 110 1.08 -15.37 -19.55
CA ASN A 110 1.27 -14.10 -20.25
C ASN A 110 2.69 -13.54 -20.11
N ASN A 111 3.63 -14.31 -19.53
CA ASN A 111 5.03 -13.91 -19.38
C ASN A 111 5.20 -12.53 -18.71
N LEU A 112 4.49 -12.31 -17.60
CA LEU A 112 4.48 -11.05 -16.86
C LEU A 112 5.46 -11.08 -15.68
N GLU A 113 6.18 -9.99 -15.45
CA GLU A 113 6.99 -9.80 -14.24
C GLU A 113 6.07 -9.64 -13.02
N PHE A 114 6.39 -10.34 -11.92
CA PHE A 114 5.67 -10.22 -10.65
C PHE A 114 6.61 -9.80 -9.50
N PRO A 115 7.20 -8.59 -9.55
CA PRO A 115 7.93 -8.04 -8.42
C PRO A 115 6.94 -7.78 -7.29
N ALA A 116 7.18 -8.34 -6.11
CA ALA A 116 6.22 -8.27 -5.01
C ALA A 116 6.93 -8.15 -3.66
N PHE A 117 6.20 -7.61 -2.68
CA PHE A 117 6.58 -7.70 -1.28
C PHE A 117 6.25 -9.10 -0.76
N ASP A 118 7.24 -9.79 -0.20
CA ASP A 118 6.99 -10.97 0.62
C ASP A 118 6.43 -10.50 1.96
N ILE A 119 5.15 -10.76 2.24
CA ILE A 119 4.47 -10.20 3.44
C ILE A 119 5.08 -10.68 4.76
N ASP A 120 5.77 -11.83 4.74
CA ASP A 120 6.34 -12.46 5.92
C ASP A 120 7.83 -12.08 6.10
N LYS A 121 8.53 -11.72 5.01
CA LYS A 121 9.96 -11.30 5.07
C LYS A 121 10.22 -9.81 4.90
N ASN A 122 9.35 -9.10 4.18
CA ASN A 122 9.53 -7.71 3.79
C ASN A 122 8.67 -6.75 4.61
N ALA A 123 7.95 -7.22 5.62
CA ALA A 123 7.14 -6.41 6.51
C ALA A 123 7.44 -6.74 7.98
N MET A 124 7.15 -5.80 8.87
CA MET A 124 7.17 -5.98 10.33
C MET A 124 5.92 -5.30 10.90
N SER A 125 5.29 -5.91 11.90
CA SER A 125 4.17 -5.29 12.62
C SER A 125 4.61 -3.97 13.27
N SER A 126 3.64 -3.14 13.63
CA SER A 126 3.93 -1.90 14.37
C SER A 126 4.75 -2.12 15.64
N SER A 127 4.49 -3.19 16.40
CA SER A 127 5.26 -3.55 17.59
C SER A 127 6.70 -4.00 17.26
N GLU A 128 6.86 -4.84 16.23
CA GLU A 128 8.18 -5.28 15.77
C GLU A 128 9.03 -4.10 15.27
N LEU A 129 8.41 -3.15 14.57
CA LEU A 129 9.07 -1.93 14.11
C LEU A 129 9.62 -1.10 15.29
N LEU A 130 8.79 -0.85 16.31
CA LEU A 130 9.18 -0.13 17.53
C LEU A 130 10.35 -0.84 18.24
N GLU A 131 10.26 -2.16 18.38
CA GLU A 131 11.32 -2.97 19.00
C GLU A 131 12.65 -2.93 18.23
N ASN A 132 12.60 -2.69 16.92
CA ASN A 132 13.76 -2.64 16.02
C ASN A 132 14.25 -1.20 15.72
N GLY A 133 13.78 -0.20 16.48
CA GLY A 133 14.26 1.19 16.37
C GLY A 133 13.60 2.01 15.27
N PHE A 134 12.45 1.56 14.75
CA PHE A 134 11.58 2.39 13.92
C PHE A 134 10.47 2.97 14.80
N ASP A 135 10.55 4.28 15.02
CA ASP A 135 9.72 5.04 15.95
C ASP A 135 9.26 6.37 15.30
N ASP A 136 8.56 7.20 16.06
CA ASP A 136 8.25 8.58 15.70
C ASP A 136 9.50 9.34 15.23
N GLY A 137 9.37 10.04 14.10
CA GLY A 137 10.48 10.72 13.42
C GLY A 137 11.27 9.83 12.45
N SER A 138 11.05 8.51 12.42
CA SER A 138 11.69 7.62 11.44
C SER A 138 11.25 7.98 10.03
N PHE A 139 12.21 8.05 9.11
CA PHE A 139 11.93 8.40 7.72
C PHE A 139 11.20 7.28 6.99
N ILE A 140 10.27 7.68 6.13
CA ILE A 140 9.48 6.79 5.30
C ILE A 140 9.47 7.26 3.85
N TYR A 141 9.24 6.31 2.95
CA TYR A 141 8.87 6.55 1.57
C TYR A 141 7.44 6.13 1.32
N MET A 142 6.71 6.93 0.56
CA MET A 142 5.42 6.55 -0.02
C MET A 142 5.59 6.48 -1.54
N LEU A 143 5.19 5.36 -2.11
CA LEU A 143 5.28 5.10 -3.55
C LEU A 143 3.88 5.02 -4.13
N GLY A 144 3.51 5.89 -5.06
CA GLY A 144 2.19 5.81 -5.69
C GLY A 144 2.01 6.67 -6.93
N PHE A 145 0.77 6.79 -7.37
CA PHE A 145 0.39 7.50 -8.59
C PHE A 145 -0.55 8.67 -8.27
N PRO A 146 -0.08 9.70 -7.53
CA PRO A 146 -0.90 10.86 -7.21
C PRO A 146 -1.40 11.50 -8.50
N MET A 147 -2.65 11.96 -8.45
CA MET A 147 -3.34 12.67 -9.52
C MET A 147 -3.42 11.88 -10.84
N GLY A 148 -3.29 10.56 -10.78
CA GLY A 148 -3.29 9.71 -11.97
C GLY A 148 -2.09 9.94 -12.89
N LEU A 149 -0.98 10.46 -12.35
CA LEU A 149 0.26 10.72 -13.09
C LEU A 149 0.96 9.40 -13.45
N VAL A 150 0.44 8.73 -14.48
CA VAL A 150 0.95 7.47 -15.02
C VAL A 150 1.56 7.72 -16.39
N VAL A 151 2.81 7.33 -16.56
CA VAL A 151 3.49 7.45 -17.86
C VAL A 151 2.94 6.39 -18.82
N LYS A 152 2.77 6.75 -20.10
CA LYS A 152 2.21 5.80 -21.09
C LYS A 152 3.08 4.53 -21.23
N GLY A 153 4.39 4.71 -21.37
CA GLY A 153 5.36 3.62 -21.58
C GLY A 153 5.97 3.00 -20.31
N ALA A 154 5.50 3.34 -19.11
CA ALA A 154 5.99 2.76 -17.86
C ALA A 154 4.98 2.87 -16.71
N SER A 155 5.00 1.92 -15.77
CA SER A 155 4.35 2.07 -14.47
C SER A 155 5.42 2.34 -13.41
N ARG A 156 5.88 3.59 -13.33
CA ARG A 156 6.85 4.02 -12.30
C ARG A 156 6.14 4.88 -11.27
N PRO A 157 6.07 4.45 -9.99
CA PRO A 157 5.45 5.24 -8.96
C PRO A 157 6.25 6.51 -8.70
N ILE A 158 5.55 7.58 -8.31
CA ILE A 158 6.14 8.79 -7.76
C ILE A 158 6.55 8.46 -6.32
N CYS A 159 7.84 8.64 -6.04
CA CYS A 159 8.39 8.49 -4.69
C CYS A 159 8.27 9.80 -3.92
N ARG A 160 7.61 9.77 -2.77
CA ARG A 160 7.58 10.87 -1.81
C ARG A 160 8.26 10.43 -0.52
N MET A 161 8.88 11.37 0.18
CA MET A 161 9.56 11.12 1.46
C MET A 161 8.85 11.93 2.55
N GLY A 162 8.78 11.34 3.73
CA GLY A 162 8.19 11.92 4.93
C GLY A 162 8.75 11.25 6.17
N CYS A 163 8.06 11.38 7.29
CA CYS A 163 8.38 10.62 8.50
C CYS A 163 7.16 9.99 9.15
N MET A 164 7.40 9.02 10.02
CA MET A 164 6.41 8.53 10.96
C MET A 164 6.08 9.64 11.95
N ALA A 165 4.84 10.12 11.95
CA ALA A 165 4.42 11.21 12.84
C ALA A 165 3.86 10.68 14.16
N ARG A 166 3.23 9.50 14.14
CA ARG A 166 2.89 8.74 15.34
C ARG A 166 2.70 7.25 15.07
N ILE A 167 3.44 6.40 15.78
CA ILE A 167 3.25 4.94 15.85
C ILE A 167 3.18 4.49 17.32
N CYS A 168 1.96 4.26 17.82
CA CYS A 168 1.76 3.73 19.17
C CYS A 168 0.58 2.76 19.25
N SER A 169 0.69 1.79 20.16
CA SER A 169 -0.30 0.74 20.37
C SER A 169 -1.70 1.28 20.69
N GLU A 170 -1.78 2.33 21.51
CA GLU A 170 -3.02 2.94 21.96
C GLU A 170 -3.78 3.53 20.76
N GLN A 171 -3.12 4.34 19.94
CA GLN A 171 -3.74 4.94 18.76
C GLN A 171 -4.17 3.87 17.74
N ILE A 172 -3.36 2.84 17.54
CA ILE A 172 -3.69 1.73 16.63
C ILE A 172 -4.92 0.99 17.18
N SER A 173 -5.00 0.71 18.48
CA SER A 173 -6.16 0.04 19.08
C SER A 173 -7.44 0.88 19.01
N GLU A 174 -7.34 2.20 19.18
CA GLU A 174 -8.50 3.10 19.19
C GLU A 174 -9.00 3.41 17.78
N THR A 175 -8.07 3.61 16.83
CA THR A 175 -8.39 4.19 15.51
C THR A 175 -8.05 3.27 14.34
N ASN A 176 -7.31 2.19 14.56
CA ASN A 176 -6.74 1.32 13.52
C ASN A 176 -5.74 2.05 12.61
N ASN A 177 -5.16 3.18 13.06
CA ASN A 177 -4.30 4.02 12.23
C ASN A 177 -2.95 4.34 12.88
N ILE A 178 -1.94 4.40 12.03
CA ILE A 178 -0.70 5.14 12.26
C ILE A 178 -0.81 6.53 11.60
N LEU A 179 -0.08 7.50 12.14
CA LEU A 179 -0.05 8.87 11.62
C LEU A 179 1.28 9.11 10.90
N ILE A 180 1.22 9.66 9.69
CA ILE A 180 2.42 9.95 8.89
C ILE A 180 2.44 11.42 8.48
N ASP A 181 3.62 12.03 8.50
CA ASP A 181 3.87 13.36 7.94
C ASP A 181 4.38 13.19 6.51
N ILE A 182 3.43 13.21 5.58
CA ILE A 182 3.68 13.16 4.16
C ILE A 182 2.50 13.78 3.41
N GLN A 183 2.80 14.67 2.47
CA GLN A 183 1.76 15.22 1.62
C GLN A 183 1.06 14.08 0.87
N ASN A 184 -0.25 14.00 1.03
CA ASN A 184 -1.07 12.96 0.42
C ASN A 184 -2.14 13.57 -0.52
N PHE A 185 -2.14 13.18 -1.79
CA PHE A 185 -3.05 13.71 -2.81
C PHE A 185 -3.98 12.60 -3.33
N PRO A 186 -5.11 12.94 -3.97
CA PRO A 186 -5.95 11.96 -4.66
C PRO A 186 -5.11 11.07 -5.58
N GLY A 187 -5.39 9.76 -5.62
CA GLY A 187 -4.61 8.77 -6.37
C GLY A 187 -3.50 8.06 -5.58
N ASN A 188 -3.08 8.62 -4.43
CA ASN A 188 -2.18 7.91 -3.50
C ASN A 188 -2.89 6.84 -2.67
N SER A 189 -4.22 6.82 -2.61
CA SER A 189 -4.96 5.75 -1.93
C SER A 189 -4.45 4.39 -2.39
N GLY A 190 -4.03 3.59 -1.42
CA GLY A 190 -3.47 2.25 -1.61
C GLY A 190 -1.96 2.23 -1.82
N SER A 191 -1.26 3.37 -1.67
CA SER A 191 0.21 3.42 -1.75
C SER A 191 0.85 2.71 -0.55
N PRO A 192 1.86 1.86 -0.77
CA PRO A 192 2.64 1.30 0.32
C PRO A 192 3.51 2.38 0.97
N ILE A 193 3.62 2.29 2.29
CA ILE A 193 4.59 3.03 3.10
C ILE A 193 5.77 2.12 3.40
N ILE A 194 6.98 2.59 3.11
CA ILE A 194 8.22 1.82 3.20
C ILE A 194 9.16 2.54 4.16
N SER A 195 9.77 1.82 5.10
CA SER A 195 10.81 2.40 5.95
C SER A 195 12.03 2.78 5.13
N LYS A 196 12.60 3.96 5.40
CA LYS A 196 13.92 4.32 4.89
C LYS A 196 14.96 3.62 5.77
N PRO A 197 15.93 2.89 5.18
CA PRO A 197 16.99 2.27 5.96
C PRO A 197 17.89 3.37 6.56
N GLU A 198 18.20 3.22 7.84
CA GLU A 198 19.13 4.07 8.60
C GLU A 198 20.31 3.24 9.10
N LEU A 199 21.52 3.73 8.82
CA LEU A 199 22.77 3.11 9.29
C LEU A 199 23.32 3.79 10.54
N VAL A 200 22.79 4.95 10.90
CA VAL A 200 23.27 5.76 12.03
C VAL A 200 22.19 5.77 13.11
N SER A 201 22.58 5.49 14.35
CA SER A 201 21.79 5.74 15.55
C SER A 201 22.52 6.71 16.47
N ILE A 202 21.78 7.28 17.42
CA ILE A 202 22.35 8.08 18.51
C ILE A 202 22.53 7.20 19.75
N THR A 203 23.27 7.71 20.73
CA THR A 203 23.47 6.99 21.99
C THR A 203 22.12 6.62 22.62
N GLY A 204 21.90 5.32 22.83
CA GLY A 204 20.68 4.79 23.43
C GLY A 204 19.58 4.41 22.45
N THR A 205 19.77 4.56 21.13
CA THR A 205 18.78 4.14 20.12
C THR A 205 19.29 3.03 19.20
N LYS A 206 18.36 2.23 18.67
CA LYS A 206 18.61 1.23 17.62
C LYS A 206 18.46 1.87 16.25
N ASN A 207 19.02 1.25 15.21
CA ASN A 207 18.81 1.65 13.82
C ASN A 207 18.16 0.51 13.02
N LEU A 208 17.20 0.85 12.18
CA LEU A 208 16.62 -0.08 11.22
C LEU A 208 17.34 0.04 9.87
N SER A 209 18.24 -0.91 9.57
CA SER A 209 19.03 -0.90 8.34
C SER A 209 18.33 -1.54 7.13
N ARG A 210 17.05 -1.90 7.26
CA ARG A 210 16.26 -2.60 6.24
C ARG A 210 15.12 -1.71 5.72
N SER A 211 14.84 -1.81 4.42
CA SER A 211 13.61 -1.29 3.83
C SER A 211 12.50 -2.31 4.00
N LEU A 212 11.45 -1.95 4.73
CA LEU A 212 10.31 -2.80 5.07
C LEU A 212 9.01 -2.11 4.71
N LEU A 213 8.00 -2.88 4.33
CA LEU A 213 6.62 -2.44 4.23
C LEU A 213 6.09 -2.19 5.66
N VAL A 214 5.71 -0.94 5.92
CA VAL A 214 5.23 -0.45 7.22
C VAL A 214 3.69 -0.39 7.26
N GLY A 215 3.07 -0.11 6.11
CA GLY A 215 1.63 0.05 6.04
C GLY A 215 1.14 0.55 4.68
N ILE A 216 -0.10 1.01 4.67
CA ILE A 216 -0.81 1.47 3.47
C ILE A 216 -1.55 2.77 3.77
N VAL A 217 -1.30 3.82 2.98
CA VAL A 217 -1.99 5.11 3.13
C VAL A 217 -3.43 5.01 2.65
N HIS A 218 -4.38 5.64 3.34
CA HIS A 218 -5.80 5.65 2.93
C HIS A 218 -6.46 7.02 2.92
N SER A 219 -6.01 7.98 3.73
CA SER A 219 -6.60 9.32 3.76
C SER A 219 -5.61 10.40 4.18
N TYR A 220 -5.85 11.63 3.72
CA TYR A 220 -5.14 12.81 4.21
C TYR A 220 -5.97 13.52 5.29
N ILE A 221 -5.30 14.25 6.17
CA ILE A 221 -5.95 15.07 7.19
C ILE A 221 -6.04 16.50 6.63
N PRO A 222 -7.25 17.04 6.37
CA PRO A 222 -7.38 18.41 5.92
C PRO A 222 -7.18 19.40 7.08
N TYR A 223 -6.51 20.52 6.82
CA TYR A 223 -6.66 21.73 7.60
C TYR A 223 -7.90 22.48 7.09
N ASN A 224 -8.84 22.80 7.97
CA ASN A 224 -10.09 23.48 7.61
C ASN A 224 -10.03 24.94 8.06
N ASP A 225 -9.99 25.87 7.10
CA ASP A 225 -10.14 27.30 7.35
C ASP A 225 -11.59 27.71 7.13
N THR A 226 -12.24 28.25 8.17
CA THR A 226 -13.68 28.56 8.15
C THR A 226 -13.91 30.06 8.06
N LEU A 227 -14.54 30.51 6.98
CA LEU A 227 -15.00 31.89 6.83
C LEU A 227 -16.36 32.05 7.51
N ARG A 228 -16.48 33.06 8.38
CA ARG A 228 -17.72 33.41 9.08
C ARG A 228 -18.20 34.80 8.70
N SER A 229 -19.52 34.95 8.55
CA SER A 229 -20.15 36.25 8.38
C SER A 229 -19.96 37.09 9.65
N SER A 230 -19.41 38.29 9.52
CA SER A 230 -19.23 39.20 10.66
C SER A 230 -20.55 39.71 11.22
N GLN A 231 -21.64 39.67 10.44
CA GLN A 231 -22.97 40.12 10.86
C GLN A 231 -23.78 39.03 11.54
N SER A 232 -23.79 37.80 10.99
CA SER A 232 -24.63 36.70 11.48
C SER A 232 -23.89 35.64 12.30
N GLY A 233 -22.55 35.59 12.23
CA GLY A 233 -21.73 34.55 12.86
C GLY A 233 -21.78 33.18 12.17
N GLU A 234 -22.61 33.04 11.14
CA GLU A 234 -22.78 31.80 10.37
C GLU A 234 -21.54 31.49 9.51
N ILE A 235 -21.30 30.19 9.31
CA ILE A 235 -20.23 29.70 8.44
C ILE A 235 -20.67 29.89 7.00
N VAL A 236 -19.89 30.66 6.24
CA VAL A 236 -20.16 30.99 4.83
C VAL A 236 -19.38 30.06 3.91
N GLU A 237 -18.16 29.69 4.29
CA GLU A 237 -17.27 28.86 3.48
C GLU A 237 -16.32 28.06 4.39
N ILE A 238 -15.96 26.84 3.97
CA ILE A 238 -14.88 26.06 4.58
C ILE A 238 -13.87 25.72 3.48
N ARG A 239 -12.67 26.26 3.59
CA ARG A 239 -11.54 25.92 2.72
C ARG A 239 -10.77 24.75 3.33
N LYS A 240 -10.52 23.73 2.52
CA LYS A 240 -9.75 22.55 2.92
C LYS A 240 -8.37 22.59 2.26
N GLU A 241 -7.35 22.59 3.08
CA GLU A 241 -5.96 22.50 2.65
C GLU A 241 -5.34 21.19 3.13
N ASN A 242 -4.30 20.72 2.45
CA ASN A 242 -3.57 19.54 2.91
C ASN A 242 -2.71 19.94 4.13
N SER A 243 -2.97 19.34 5.29
CA SER A 243 -2.19 19.66 6.50
C SER A 243 -0.74 19.14 6.46
N GLY A 244 -0.41 18.28 5.48
CA GLY A 244 0.82 17.51 5.47
C GLY A 244 0.71 16.18 6.20
N LEU A 245 -0.33 15.97 7.01
CA LEU A 245 -0.57 14.72 7.72
C LEU A 245 -1.51 13.79 6.96
N ALA A 246 -1.28 12.49 7.10
CA ALA A 246 -2.13 11.45 6.55
C ALA A 246 -2.28 10.26 7.52
N TYR A 247 -3.39 9.54 7.37
CA TYR A 247 -3.59 8.25 8.04
C TYR A 247 -3.17 7.11 7.12
N ALA A 248 -2.50 6.15 7.73
CA ALA A 248 -2.22 4.86 7.14
C ALA A 248 -2.65 3.74 8.07
N HIS A 249 -3.00 2.60 7.50
CA HIS A 249 -3.18 1.37 8.25
C HIS A 249 -1.83 0.65 8.38
N PRO A 250 -1.51 0.10 9.56
CA PRO A 250 -0.28 -0.65 9.74
C PRO A 250 -0.34 -1.99 8.98
N VAL A 251 0.83 -2.54 8.64
CA VAL A 251 0.94 -3.69 7.72
C VAL A 251 0.36 -4.98 8.29
N GLU A 252 0.26 -5.14 9.61
CA GLU A 252 -0.38 -6.31 10.24
C GLU A 252 -1.81 -6.53 9.73
N TYR A 253 -2.58 -5.47 9.43
CA TYR A 253 -3.93 -5.64 8.89
C TYR A 253 -3.95 -6.18 7.46
N ILE A 254 -2.91 -5.94 6.66
CA ILE A 254 -2.76 -6.59 5.36
C ILE A 254 -2.50 -8.09 5.57
N ARG A 255 -1.61 -8.42 6.51
CA ARG A 255 -1.27 -9.81 6.85
C ARG A 255 -2.48 -10.57 7.36
N GLU A 256 -3.27 -9.97 8.26
CA GLU A 256 -4.51 -10.55 8.79
C GLU A 256 -5.52 -10.87 7.67
N ILE A 257 -5.68 -9.98 6.68
CA ILE A 257 -6.56 -10.27 5.52
C ILE A 257 -6.00 -11.41 4.67
N ILE A 258 -4.68 -11.43 4.42
CA ILE A 258 -4.06 -12.53 3.67
C ILE A 258 -4.20 -13.84 4.46
N ASP A 259 -4.14 -13.83 5.79
CA ASP A 259 -4.36 -15.01 6.64
C ASP A 259 -5.79 -15.58 6.50
N LEU A 260 -6.80 -14.73 6.22
CA LEU A 260 -8.17 -15.18 5.92
C LEU A 260 -8.26 -15.95 4.59
N ILE A 261 -7.38 -15.62 3.62
CA ILE A 261 -7.35 -16.28 2.30
C ILE A 261 -6.46 -17.52 2.33
N GLN A 262 -5.25 -17.37 2.84
CA GLN A 262 -4.22 -18.39 2.91
C GLN A 262 -3.47 -18.28 4.25
N PRO A 263 -3.78 -19.14 5.24
CA PRO A 263 -3.08 -19.13 6.52
C PRO A 263 -1.57 -19.33 6.37
N THR A 264 -0.79 -18.73 7.28
CA THR A 264 0.67 -18.92 7.32
C THR A 264 1.02 -20.39 7.53
N VAL A 265 1.86 -20.95 6.66
CA VAL A 265 2.41 -22.30 6.82
C VAL A 265 3.76 -22.17 7.51
N GLN A 266 3.94 -22.81 8.67
CA GLN A 266 5.28 -22.93 9.24
C GLN A 266 6.10 -23.90 8.38
N ILE A 267 7.11 -23.37 7.68
CA ILE A 267 8.08 -24.21 6.98
C ILE A 267 9.00 -24.81 8.06
N GLU A 268 8.70 -26.05 8.49
CA GLU A 268 9.62 -26.82 9.31
C GLU A 268 10.96 -26.96 8.57
N GLY A 269 12.02 -26.31 9.08
CA GLY A 269 13.38 -26.53 8.59
C GLY A 269 14.23 -25.28 8.38
N SER A 270 14.48 -24.51 9.44
CA SER A 270 15.80 -23.88 9.62
C SER A 270 16.29 -24.19 11.04
N THR A 271 16.79 -25.40 11.22
CA THR A 271 17.71 -25.70 12.31
C THR A 271 18.94 -24.82 12.11
N THR A 272 18.95 -23.67 12.78
CA THR A 272 20.16 -22.90 13.07
C THR A 272 21.06 -23.82 13.87
N THR A 273 22.05 -24.42 13.20
CA THR A 273 23.21 -24.96 13.89
C THR A 273 24.07 -23.77 14.31
N ALA A 274 24.54 -23.86 15.55
CA ALA A 274 25.16 -22.83 16.37
C ALA A 274 26.34 -22.10 15.72
#